data_AF-A0A444VSS8-F1
#
_entry.id   AF-A0A444VSS8-F1
#
_cell.length_a   1.000
_cell.length_b   1.000
_cell.length_c   1.000
_cell.angle_alpha   90.00
_cell.angle_beta   90.00
_cell.angle_gamma   90.00
#
_symmetry.space_group_name_H-M   'P 1'
#
loop_
_entity.id
_entity.type
_entity.pdbx_description
1 polymer ?
#
loop_
_entity_poly.entity_id
_entity_poly.type
_entity_poly.pdbx_seq_one_letter_code
_entity_poly.pdbx_strand_id
1 'polypeptide(L)'
;MSTNHNRIKVADLETNQQNKILITNENGELTFNDIPEKTFKTVNGESILGSGDIDLSNKQDISNQLEVNSNQTIPSNWHGKTVLFTANCTITVPASLPQSFIFNGITLPGVSVTWVITAPHTWLFGIPSVTVEKQIFTFTKRGTTNSILLLGV
;
A
#
# COMPACT_ATOMS: atom_id res chain seq x y z
N MET A 1 31.53 57.54 -1.17
CA MET A 1 30.20 56.91 -1.37
C MET A 1 30.20 55.59 -0.61
N SER A 2 29.43 55.47 0.47
CA SER A 2 29.12 54.16 1.04
C SER A 2 27.99 53.56 0.21
N THR A 3 28.20 52.38 -0.34
CA THR A 3 27.13 51.63 -1.01
C THR A 3 26.43 50.77 0.03
N ASN A 4 25.12 50.92 0.19
CA ASN A 4 24.30 50.14 1.13
C ASN A 4 23.89 48.77 0.54
N HIS A 5 24.73 48.17 -0.30
CA HIS A 5 24.46 46.90 -0.96
C HIS A 5 25.49 45.87 -0.52
N ASN A 6 25.04 44.62 -0.34
CA ASN A 6 25.90 43.50 0.01
C ASN A 6 26.99 43.32 -1.07
N ARG A 7 28.26 43.30 -0.66
CA ARG A 7 29.39 43.07 -1.56
C ARG A 7 29.78 41.60 -1.48
N ILE A 8 29.59 40.86 -2.57
CA ILE A 8 30.15 39.51 -2.74
C ILE A 8 31.55 39.67 -3.33
N LYS A 9 32.60 39.23 -2.66
CA LYS A 9 33.93 39.13 -3.26
C LYS A 9 34.04 37.75 -3.92
N VAL A 10 34.78 37.66 -5.03
CA VAL A 10 35.03 36.37 -5.71
C VAL A 10 35.66 35.36 -4.72
N ALA A 11 36.54 35.82 -3.83
CA ALA A 11 37.14 35.00 -2.76
C ALA A 11 36.09 34.35 -1.82
N ASP A 12 34.93 34.98 -1.61
CA ASP A 12 33.84 34.44 -0.78
C ASP A 12 33.14 33.25 -1.48
N LEU A 13 33.29 33.14 -2.81
CA LEU A 13 32.81 32.01 -3.62
C LEU A 13 33.91 30.95 -3.88
N GLU A 14 35.19 31.31 -3.72
CA GLU A 14 36.34 30.42 -3.93
C GLU A 14 36.62 29.52 -2.72
N THR A 15 36.15 29.91 -1.54
CA THR A 15 36.22 29.09 -0.33
C THR A 15 34.96 28.23 -0.22
N ASN A 16 34.98 27.00 -0.74
CA ASN A 16 33.81 26.13 -0.63
C ASN A 16 33.77 25.40 0.73
N GLN A 17 32.63 25.45 1.42
CA GLN A 17 32.30 24.52 2.50
C GLN A 17 31.16 23.61 2.04
N GLN A 18 31.42 22.30 2.02
CA GLN A 18 30.43 21.30 1.65
C GLN A 18 29.21 21.36 2.59
N ASN A 19 28.00 21.22 2.03
CA ASN A 19 26.72 21.17 2.75
C ASN A 19 26.39 22.41 3.60
N LYS A 20 26.90 23.59 3.21
CA LYS A 20 26.56 24.88 3.83
C LYS A 20 25.82 25.77 2.83
N ILE A 21 25.05 26.72 3.35
CA ILE A 21 24.42 27.80 2.59
C ILE A 21 25.12 29.12 2.90
N LEU A 22 25.27 29.99 1.89
CA LEU A 22 25.70 31.37 2.10
C LEU A 22 24.52 32.21 2.60
N ILE A 23 24.68 32.84 3.75
CA ILE A 23 23.72 33.82 4.29
C ILE A 23 24.43 35.15 4.55
N THR A 24 23.66 36.24 4.66
CA THR A 24 24.18 37.53 5.14
C THR A 24 23.95 37.62 6.64
N ASN A 25 24.99 37.93 7.43
CA ASN A 25 24.89 38.13 8.87
C ASN A 25 24.31 39.52 9.22
N GLU A 26 24.12 39.81 10.52
CA GLU A 26 23.59 41.09 11.00
C GLU A 26 24.46 42.31 10.65
N ASN A 27 25.74 42.09 10.37
CA ASN A 27 26.70 43.13 9.96
C ASN A 27 26.74 43.36 8.43
N GLY A 28 25.95 42.61 7.65
CA GLY A 28 25.94 42.70 6.18
C GLY A 28 27.03 41.90 5.46
N GLU A 29 27.70 40.97 6.15
CA GLU A 29 28.76 40.13 5.59
C GLU A 29 28.24 38.74 5.21
N LEU A 30 28.81 38.12 4.18
CA LEU A 30 28.49 36.74 3.81
C LEU A 30 29.17 35.74 4.74
N THR A 31 28.40 34.79 5.27
CA THR A 31 28.88 33.70 6.12
C THR A 31 28.30 32.36 5.68
N PHE A 32 29.05 31.27 5.89
CA PHE A 32 28.54 29.92 5.72
C PHE A 32 27.70 29.53 6.94
N ASN A 33 26.47 29.10 6.70
CA ASN A 33 25.59 28.56 7.73
C ASN A 33 25.13 27.16 7.37
N ASP A 34 24.70 26.40 8.37
CA ASP A 34 24.05 25.12 8.19
C ASP A 34 22.80 25.27 7.32
N ILE A 35 22.60 24.31 6.42
CA ILE A 35 21.33 24.19 5.70
C ILE A 35 20.26 23.87 6.75
N PRO A 36 19.20 24.69 6.90
CA PRO A 36 18.14 24.38 7.86
C PRO A 36 17.61 22.98 7.58
N GLU A 37 17.65 22.09 8.57
CA GLU A 37 17.07 20.76 8.42
C GLU A 37 15.58 20.91 8.13
N LYS A 38 15.16 20.54 6.92
CA LYS A 38 13.75 20.37 6.62
C LYS A 38 13.34 19.04 7.25
N THR A 39 12.82 19.09 8.46
CA THR A 39 12.33 17.90 9.15
C THR A 39 11.06 17.41 8.46
N PHE A 40 11.18 16.32 7.69
CA PHE A 40 10.02 15.56 7.27
C PHE A 40 9.40 14.91 8.52
N LYS A 41 8.07 14.94 8.64
CA LYS A 41 7.39 14.15 9.67
C LYS A 41 7.68 12.68 9.41
N THR A 42 8.06 11.95 10.46
CA THR A 42 8.29 10.51 10.36
C THR A 42 7.17 9.72 11.06
N VAL A 43 7.14 8.40 10.87
CA VAL A 43 6.17 7.53 11.54
C VAL A 43 6.59 7.35 12.99
N ASN A 44 5.81 7.91 13.92
CA ASN A 44 6.06 7.83 15.37
C ASN A 44 7.45 8.31 15.84
N GLY A 45 8.09 9.23 15.09
CA GLY A 45 9.42 9.74 15.45
C GLY A 45 10.60 8.86 15.01
N GLU A 46 10.34 7.74 14.34
CA GLU A 46 11.39 6.83 13.86
C GLU A 46 12.06 7.36 12.58
N SER A 47 13.34 7.07 12.37
CA SER A 47 14.01 7.45 11.12
C SER A 47 13.41 6.70 9.92
N ILE A 48 13.12 7.42 8.83
CA ILE A 48 12.72 6.83 7.54
C ILE A 48 13.90 6.75 6.55
N LEU A 49 15.10 7.12 7.00
CA LEU A 49 16.31 7.07 6.18
C LEU A 49 16.85 5.64 6.17
N GLY A 50 17.01 5.07 4.98
CA GLY A 50 17.52 3.72 4.76
C GLY A 50 17.56 3.40 3.27
N SER A 51 18.16 2.26 2.92
CA SER A 51 18.19 1.77 1.53
C SER A 51 16.97 0.92 1.14
N GLY A 52 16.03 0.71 2.06
CA GLY A 52 14.81 -0.07 1.85
C GLY A 52 13.64 0.79 1.41
N ASP A 53 12.67 0.16 0.74
CA ASP A 53 11.43 0.79 0.32
C ASP A 53 10.40 0.85 1.45
N ILE A 54 9.55 1.88 1.44
CA ILE A 54 8.33 1.89 2.24
C ILE A 54 7.29 1.01 1.52
N ASP A 55 7.35 -0.30 1.77
CA ASP A 55 6.40 -1.26 1.20
C ASP A 55 5.09 -1.28 2.01
N LEU A 56 4.01 -0.80 1.38
CA LEU A 56 2.65 -0.82 1.93
C LEU A 56 1.76 -1.89 1.28
N SER A 57 2.32 -2.76 0.42
CA SER A 57 1.57 -3.74 -0.37
C SER A 57 0.78 -4.77 0.45
N ASN A 58 1.14 -4.98 1.72
CA ASN A 58 0.50 -5.91 2.65
C ASN A 58 -0.20 -5.24 3.84
N LYS A 59 -0.46 -3.92 3.76
CA LYS A 59 -1.22 -3.20 4.79
C LYS A 59 -2.71 -3.18 4.44
N GLN A 60 -3.56 -3.26 5.47
CA GLN A 60 -5.01 -3.09 5.30
C GLN A 60 -5.29 -1.66 4.82
N ASP A 61 -5.68 -1.53 3.56
CA ASP A 61 -6.15 -0.28 3.00
C ASP A 61 -7.65 -0.15 3.31
N ILE A 62 -7.97 0.63 4.35
CA ILE A 62 -9.34 0.82 4.85
C ILE A 62 -10.21 1.54 3.79
N SER A 63 -9.61 2.12 2.74
CA SER A 63 -10.34 2.94 1.75
C SER A 63 -10.62 2.23 0.41
N ASN A 64 -10.05 1.06 0.16
CA ASN A 64 -10.13 0.41 -1.16
C ASN A 64 -10.98 -0.86 -1.11
N GLN A 65 -12.30 -0.68 -0.98
CA GLN A 65 -13.28 -1.67 -1.43
C GLN A 65 -13.08 -1.89 -2.93
N LEU A 66 -13.02 -3.16 -3.35
CA LEU A 66 -12.89 -3.52 -4.76
C LEU A 66 -14.23 -4.01 -5.28
N GLU A 67 -14.62 -3.58 -6.48
CA GLU A 67 -15.80 -4.12 -7.17
C GLU A 67 -15.43 -5.24 -8.13
N VAL A 68 -16.28 -6.26 -8.16
CA VAL A 68 -16.19 -7.40 -9.06
C VAL A 68 -17.51 -7.55 -9.79
N ASN A 69 -17.46 -7.39 -11.11
CA ASN A 69 -18.61 -7.37 -12.00
C ASN A 69 -18.52 -8.41 -13.14
N SER A 70 -17.53 -9.31 -13.08
CA SER A 70 -17.30 -10.31 -14.11
C SER A 70 -16.54 -11.52 -13.57
N ASN A 71 -16.57 -12.61 -14.35
CA ASN A 71 -15.82 -13.82 -14.05
C ASN A 71 -14.33 -13.52 -14.02
N GLN A 72 -13.63 -13.96 -12.96
CA GLN A 72 -12.18 -13.79 -12.89
C GLN A 72 -11.51 -14.76 -11.94
N THR A 73 -10.21 -14.92 -12.12
CA THR A 73 -9.34 -15.57 -11.15
C THR A 73 -8.99 -14.59 -10.05
N ILE A 74 -8.97 -15.04 -8.78
CA ILE A 74 -8.63 -14.19 -7.63
C ILE A 74 -7.18 -13.67 -7.78
N PRO A 75 -6.96 -12.35 -7.95
CA PRO A 75 -5.64 -11.76 -7.94
C PRO A 75 -5.12 -11.55 -6.51
N SER A 76 -3.79 -11.46 -6.37
CA SER A 76 -3.13 -11.26 -5.06
C SER A 76 -3.52 -9.95 -4.37
N ASN A 77 -3.93 -8.93 -5.13
CA ASN A 77 -4.31 -7.62 -4.58
C ASN A 77 -5.65 -7.61 -3.83
N TRP A 78 -6.41 -8.71 -3.80
CA TRP A 78 -7.61 -8.82 -2.94
C TRP A 78 -7.24 -9.05 -1.47
N HIS A 79 -5.99 -9.43 -1.18
CA HIS A 79 -5.57 -9.70 0.18
C HIS A 79 -5.84 -8.52 1.13
N GLY A 80 -6.55 -8.79 2.23
CA GLY A 80 -6.88 -7.81 3.26
C GLY A 80 -7.98 -6.82 2.85
N LYS A 81 -8.61 -6.98 1.68
CA LYS A 81 -9.65 -6.08 1.17
C LYS A 81 -11.06 -6.59 1.44
N THR A 82 -12.01 -5.67 1.31
CA THR A 82 -13.42 -5.98 1.13
C THR A 82 -13.72 -6.00 -0.37
N VAL A 83 -14.26 -7.12 -0.86
CA VAL A 83 -14.59 -7.34 -2.27
C VAL A 83 -16.11 -7.32 -2.41
N LEU A 84 -16.63 -6.37 -3.17
CA LEU A 84 -18.04 -6.20 -3.45
C LEU A 84 -18.38 -6.80 -4.81
N PHE A 85 -19.22 -7.82 -4.82
CA PHE A 85 -19.72 -8.45 -6.02
C PHE A 85 -20.99 -7.73 -6.50
N THR A 86 -20.92 -7.17 -7.70
CA THR A 86 -21.97 -6.34 -8.30
C THR A 86 -22.65 -6.99 -9.51
N ALA A 87 -22.18 -8.17 -9.93
CA ALA A 87 -22.82 -8.98 -10.96
C ALA A 87 -22.65 -10.48 -10.68
N ASN A 88 -23.53 -11.30 -11.25
CA ASN A 88 -23.39 -12.76 -11.21
C ASN A 88 -22.08 -13.17 -11.87
N CYS A 89 -21.24 -13.93 -11.14
CA CYS A 89 -19.94 -14.31 -11.65
C CYS A 89 -19.44 -15.65 -11.11
N THR A 90 -18.52 -16.25 -11.87
CA THR A 90 -17.70 -17.37 -11.45
C THR A 90 -16.32 -16.86 -11.03
N ILE A 91 -15.95 -17.14 -9.78
CA ILE A 91 -14.65 -16.77 -9.22
C ILE A 91 -13.79 -18.01 -9.10
N THR A 92 -12.60 -17.94 -9.69
CA THR A 92 -11.64 -19.05 -9.69
C THR A 92 -10.52 -18.79 -8.69
N VAL A 93 -10.36 -19.66 -7.71
CA VAL A 93 -9.17 -19.68 -6.86
C VAL A 93 -7.97 -20.17 -7.70
N PRO A 94 -6.90 -19.38 -7.86
CA PRO A 94 -5.74 -19.77 -8.64
C PRO A 94 -4.95 -20.92 -8.00
N ALA A 95 -4.03 -21.51 -8.76
CA ALA A 95 -3.09 -22.52 -8.26
C ALA A 95 -2.09 -21.97 -7.22
N SER A 96 -1.95 -20.65 -7.10
CA SER A 96 -1.05 -20.01 -6.14
C SER A 96 -1.69 -18.76 -5.56
N LEU A 97 -1.59 -18.61 -4.24
CA LEU A 97 -1.98 -17.42 -3.49
C LEU A 97 -0.94 -17.16 -2.39
N PRO A 98 -0.76 -15.90 -1.95
CA PRO A 98 0.08 -15.55 -0.80
C PRO A 98 -0.25 -16.40 0.43
N GLN A 99 0.75 -16.63 1.29
CA GLN A 99 0.53 -17.33 2.56
C GLN A 99 -0.45 -16.52 3.43
N SER A 100 -1.36 -17.21 4.12
CA SER A 100 -2.38 -16.55 4.95
C SER A 100 -3.25 -15.53 4.21
N PHE A 101 -3.42 -15.69 2.88
CA PHE A 101 -4.28 -14.84 2.07
C PHE A 101 -5.72 -14.87 2.58
N ILE A 102 -6.30 -13.69 2.80
CA ILE A 102 -7.67 -13.49 3.28
C ILE A 102 -8.32 -12.30 2.57
N PHE A 103 -9.62 -12.37 2.31
CA PHE A 103 -10.47 -11.22 2.01
C PHE A 103 -11.88 -11.43 2.54
N ASN A 104 -12.61 -10.34 2.72
CA ASN A 104 -14.05 -10.39 3.02
C ASN A 104 -14.83 -10.07 1.75
N GLY A 105 -15.87 -10.85 1.47
CA GLY A 105 -16.74 -10.65 0.32
C GLY A 105 -18.14 -10.18 0.72
N ILE A 106 -18.75 -9.36 -0.13
CA ILE A 106 -20.14 -8.89 0.01
C ILE A 106 -20.85 -9.07 -1.33
N THR A 107 -22.02 -9.70 -1.35
CA THR A 107 -22.86 -9.80 -2.56
C THR A 107 -24.00 -8.79 -2.53
N LEU A 108 -24.18 -8.01 -3.59
CA LEU A 108 -25.31 -7.09 -3.72
C LEU A 108 -26.64 -7.82 -4.01
N PRO A 109 -27.80 -7.13 -3.90
CA PRO A 109 -29.08 -7.69 -4.31
C PRO A 109 -29.06 -8.20 -5.76
N GLY A 110 -29.61 -9.38 -5.99
CA GLY A 110 -29.65 -10.06 -7.29
C GLY A 110 -28.31 -10.68 -7.76
N VAL A 111 -27.26 -10.67 -6.91
CA VAL A 111 -25.92 -11.19 -7.24
C VAL A 111 -25.69 -12.56 -6.61
N SER A 112 -25.11 -13.47 -7.37
CA SER A 112 -24.66 -14.79 -6.95
C SER A 112 -23.23 -15.06 -7.43
N VAL A 113 -22.44 -15.72 -6.59
CA VAL A 113 -21.04 -16.06 -6.86
C VAL A 113 -20.86 -17.57 -6.87
N THR A 114 -20.42 -18.10 -8.00
CA THR A 114 -20.04 -19.51 -8.15
C THR A 114 -18.54 -19.67 -7.95
N TRP A 115 -18.11 -20.67 -7.19
CA TRP A 115 -16.72 -20.86 -6.82
C TRP A 115 -16.09 -22.03 -7.58
N VAL A 116 -14.94 -21.76 -8.19
CA VAL A 116 -14.09 -22.76 -8.82
C VAL A 116 -12.73 -22.72 -8.14
N ILE A 117 -12.06 -23.86 -8.04
CA ILE A 117 -10.74 -23.97 -7.42
C ILE A 117 -9.77 -24.69 -8.34
N THR A 118 -8.56 -24.17 -8.48
CA THR A 118 -7.49 -24.80 -9.24
C THR A 118 -6.53 -25.51 -8.31
N ALA A 119 -6.19 -26.77 -8.64
CA ALA A 119 -5.15 -27.52 -7.93
C ALA A 119 -3.81 -26.74 -7.93
N PRO A 120 -3.01 -26.82 -6.85
CA PRO A 120 -3.10 -27.77 -5.76
C PRO A 120 -4.06 -27.37 -4.63
N HIS A 121 -4.75 -26.23 -4.72
CA HIS A 121 -5.69 -25.80 -3.68
C HIS A 121 -6.90 -26.72 -3.57
N THR A 122 -7.40 -26.90 -2.35
CA THR A 122 -8.59 -27.69 -2.05
C THR A 122 -9.47 -26.98 -1.02
N TRP A 123 -10.78 -27.17 -1.13
CA TRP A 123 -11.72 -26.67 -0.12
C TRP A 123 -11.63 -27.49 1.16
N LEU A 124 -11.38 -26.83 2.29
CA LEU A 124 -11.18 -27.50 3.57
C LEU A 124 -12.44 -28.20 4.08
N PHE A 125 -13.61 -27.63 3.82
CA PHE A 125 -14.90 -28.12 4.31
C PHE A 125 -15.78 -28.70 3.18
N GLY A 126 -15.15 -29.15 2.08
CA GLY A 126 -15.86 -29.61 0.89
C GLY A 126 -16.22 -28.48 -0.07
N ILE A 127 -16.77 -28.83 -1.23
CA ILE A 127 -17.14 -27.86 -2.26
C ILE A 127 -18.21 -26.90 -1.70
N PRO A 128 -17.97 -25.58 -1.70
CA PRO A 128 -18.95 -24.64 -1.17
C PRO A 128 -20.19 -24.54 -2.05
N SER A 129 -21.31 -24.17 -1.44
CA SER A 129 -22.49 -23.70 -2.16
C SER A 129 -22.19 -22.40 -2.94
N VAL A 130 -23.06 -22.09 -3.89
CA VAL A 130 -23.09 -20.75 -4.51
C VAL A 130 -23.39 -19.74 -3.41
N THR A 131 -22.58 -18.69 -3.32
CA THR A 131 -22.86 -17.57 -2.43
C THR A 131 -23.97 -16.74 -3.05
N VAL A 132 -25.11 -16.66 -2.38
CA VAL A 132 -26.29 -15.92 -2.86
C VAL A 132 -26.20 -14.43 -2.53
N GLU A 133 -27.21 -13.66 -2.93
CA GLU A 133 -27.28 -12.21 -2.72
C GLU A 133 -27.32 -11.81 -1.23
N LYS A 134 -26.91 -10.58 -0.94
CA LYS A 134 -26.98 -9.95 0.39
C LYS A 134 -26.25 -10.74 1.49
N GLN A 135 -25.16 -11.41 1.13
CA GLN A 135 -24.31 -12.16 2.05
C GLN A 135 -23.02 -11.41 2.37
N ILE A 136 -22.47 -11.68 3.55
CA ILE A 136 -21.09 -11.35 3.93
C ILE A 136 -20.38 -12.65 4.22
N PHE A 137 -19.24 -12.87 3.59
CA PHE A 137 -18.45 -14.08 3.75
C PHE A 137 -16.97 -13.78 3.90
N THR A 138 -16.22 -14.77 4.39
CA THR A 138 -14.76 -14.69 4.48
C THR A 138 -14.13 -15.81 3.68
N PHE A 139 -13.18 -15.44 2.82
CA PHE A 139 -12.32 -16.35 2.09
C PHE A 139 -10.92 -16.36 2.74
N THR A 140 -10.39 -17.55 3.06
CA THR A 140 -9.08 -17.68 3.71
C THR A 140 -8.27 -18.84 3.13
N LYS A 141 -7.03 -18.60 2.73
CA LYS A 141 -6.00 -19.63 2.57
C LYS A 141 -5.30 -19.87 3.90
N ARG A 142 -5.31 -21.10 4.40
CA ARG A 142 -4.73 -21.44 5.71
C ARG A 142 -3.20 -21.52 5.65
N GLY A 143 -2.53 -20.45 6.07
CA GLY A 143 -1.08 -20.40 6.24
C GLY A 143 -0.32 -20.83 4.98
N THR A 144 0.62 -21.76 5.16
CA THR A 144 1.43 -22.36 4.09
C THR A 144 0.71 -23.51 3.36
N THR A 145 -0.48 -23.92 3.80
CA THR A 145 -1.17 -25.08 3.23
C THR A 145 -1.95 -24.74 1.97
N ASN A 146 -2.37 -25.78 1.23
CA ASN A 146 -3.26 -25.66 0.06
C ASN A 146 -4.75 -25.59 0.43
N SER A 147 -5.09 -25.53 1.72
CA SER A 147 -6.48 -25.52 2.16
C SER A 147 -7.08 -24.12 2.08
N ILE A 148 -8.23 -24.04 1.43
CA ILE A 148 -9.06 -22.85 1.29
C ILE A 148 -10.33 -23.00 2.12
N LEU A 149 -10.65 -21.96 2.88
CA LEU A 149 -11.87 -21.82 3.64
C LEU A 149 -12.73 -20.77 2.97
N LEU A 150 -14.02 -21.06 2.85
CA LEU A 150 -15.04 -20.11 2.47
C LEU A 150 -16.17 -20.27 3.49
N LEU A 151 -16.39 -19.23 4.31
CA LEU A 151 -17.30 -19.26 5.46
C LEU A 151 -18.33 -18.13 5.33
N GLY A 152 -19.56 -18.39 5.77
CA GLY A 152 -20.67 -17.42 5.66
C GLY A 152 -21.31 -17.40 4.27
N VAL A 153 -21.31 -18.55 3.58
CA VAL A 153 -21.86 -18.72 2.22
C VAL A 153 -23.08 -19.63 2.20
#